data_AF-A0A968TWI7-F1
#
_entry.id   AF-A0A968TWI7-F1
#
_cell.length_a   1.000
_cell.length_b   1.000
_cell.length_c   1.000
_cell.angle_alpha   90.00
_cell.angle_beta   90.00
_cell.angle_gamma   90.00
#
_symmetry.space_group_name_H-M   'P 1'
#
loop_
_entity.id
_entity.type
_entity.pdbx_description
1 polymer ?
#
loop_
_entity_poly.entity_id
_entity_poly.type
_entity_poly.pdbx_seq_one_letter_code
_entity_poly.pdbx_strand_id
1 'polypeptide(L)'
;MPTPQQHILELRRQIDLHNRLYYEDAQPQITDQAFDALLRELTELEAAHPELVTADSPTQRVAGAPIEGFETVPHAQPMFSIDNTYTQGELFAWHQRVIKSLASSGGAGGDTASVSECLFPQVTSPSVAYVVEPKVDGLAVSLRYEQGKLVRATTRGDGKHGDDITANARTIRDIPINLKPDGT
;
A
#
# COMPACT_ATOMS: atom_id res chain seq x y z
N MET A 1 -30.12 -11.62 20.50
CA MET A 1 -29.22 -12.12 19.44
C MET A 1 -28.83 -10.93 18.57
N PRO A 2 -27.57 -10.85 18.09
CA PRO A 2 -27.19 -9.80 17.14
C PRO A 2 -28.08 -9.89 15.89
N THR A 3 -28.41 -8.73 15.32
CA THR A 3 -29.10 -8.69 14.01
C THR A 3 -28.17 -9.20 12.91
N PRO A 4 -28.70 -9.68 11.77
CA PRO A 4 -27.86 -10.10 10.63
C PRO A 4 -26.85 -9.02 10.21
N GLN A 5 -27.26 -7.76 10.21
CA GLN A 5 -26.39 -6.62 9.91
C GLN A 5 -25.24 -6.48 10.92
N GLN A 6 -25.52 -6.56 12.22
CA GLN A 6 -24.47 -6.51 13.24
C GLN A 6 -23.49 -7.69 13.12
N HIS A 7 -24.00 -8.87 12.78
CA HIS A 7 -23.17 -10.06 12.64
C HIS A 7 -22.25 -9.97 11.41
N ILE A 8 -22.78 -9.53 10.27
CA ILE A 8 -21.99 -9.28 9.05
C ILE A 8 -20.87 -8.26 9.34
N LEU A 9 -21.19 -7.15 10.03
CA LEU A 9 -20.19 -6.14 10.37
C LEU A 9 -19.07 -6.70 11.25
N GLU A 10 -19.41 -7.55 12.23
CA GLU A 10 -18.43 -8.18 13.11
C GLU A 10 -17.55 -9.18 12.35
N LEU A 11 -18.13 -10.03 11.50
CA LEU A 11 -17.37 -10.97 10.67
C LEU A 11 -16.42 -10.24 9.73
N ARG A 12 -16.87 -9.16 9.07
CA ARG A 12 -16.01 -8.30 8.25
C ARG A 12 -14.84 -7.75 9.05
N ARG A 13 -15.11 -7.22 10.25
CA ARG A 13 -14.08 -6.69 11.16
C ARG A 13 -13.06 -7.76 11.57
N GLN A 14 -13.51 -8.97 11.91
CA GLN A 14 -12.62 -10.08 12.27
C GLN A 14 -11.75 -10.53 11.09
N ILE A 15 -12.36 -10.69 9.91
CA ILE A 15 -11.64 -11.11 8.70
C ILE A 15 -10.60 -10.06 8.31
N ASP A 16 -10.95 -8.77 8.32
CA ASP A 16 -10.01 -7.68 8.01
C ASP A 16 -8.87 -7.62 9.05
N LEU A 17 -9.18 -7.83 10.33
CA LEU A 17 -8.16 -7.93 11.38
C LEU A 17 -7.19 -9.09 11.12
N HIS A 18 -7.70 -10.28 10.78
CA HIS A 18 -6.85 -11.45 10.56
C HIS A 18 -6.07 -11.39 9.25
N ASN A 19 -6.62 -10.78 8.20
CA ASN A 19 -5.86 -10.44 6.99
C ASN A 19 -4.67 -9.54 7.34
N ARG A 20 -4.90 -8.47 8.10
CA ARG A 20 -3.83 -7.57 8.55
C ARG A 20 -2.76 -8.32 9.36
N LEU A 21 -3.18 -9.11 10.34
CA LEU A 21 -2.26 -9.89 11.18
C LEU A 21 -1.42 -10.87 10.35
N TYR A 22 -2.00 -11.49 9.32
CA TYR A 22 -1.31 -12.44 8.46
C TYR A 22 -0.36 -11.75 7.47
N TYR A 23 -0.86 -10.74 6.76
CA TYR A 23 -0.18 -10.13 5.60
C TYR A 23 0.67 -8.90 5.95
N GLU A 24 0.22 -8.06 6.87
CA GLU A 24 0.94 -6.82 7.24
C GLU A 24 1.86 -7.05 8.45
N ASP A 25 1.33 -7.64 9.53
CA ASP A 25 2.08 -7.77 10.78
C ASP A 25 2.94 -9.05 10.85
N ALA A 26 2.74 -10.00 9.92
CA ALA A 26 3.34 -11.34 9.94
C ALA A 26 3.20 -12.08 11.29
N GLN A 27 2.06 -11.88 11.98
CA GLN A 27 1.71 -12.44 13.29
C GLN A 27 0.31 -13.07 13.26
N PRO A 28 0.08 -14.16 12.51
CA PRO A 28 -1.22 -14.81 12.44
C PRO A 28 -1.64 -15.33 13.83
N GLN A 29 -2.85 -14.96 14.26
CA GLN A 29 -3.41 -15.39 15.55
C GLN A 29 -4.37 -16.58 15.45
N ILE A 30 -4.85 -16.86 14.23
CA ILE A 30 -5.76 -17.98 13.96
C ILE A 30 -5.20 -18.83 12.83
N THR A 31 -5.66 -20.08 12.76
CA THR A 31 -5.29 -21.01 11.68
C THR A 31 -6.07 -20.69 10.41
N ASP A 32 -5.54 -21.12 9.27
CA ASP A 32 -6.21 -21.00 7.96
C ASP A 32 -7.62 -21.61 8.00
N GLN A 33 -7.80 -22.76 8.66
CA GLN A 33 -9.11 -23.39 8.82
C GLN A 33 -10.11 -22.51 9.59
N ALA A 34 -9.66 -21.82 10.63
CA ALA A 34 -10.51 -20.92 11.40
C ALA A 34 -10.86 -19.66 10.58
N PHE A 35 -9.91 -19.14 9.80
CA PHE A 35 -10.15 -18.03 8.89
C PHE A 35 -11.16 -18.40 7.80
N ASP A 36 -11.00 -19.58 7.16
CA ASP A 36 -11.92 -20.09 6.15
C ASP A 36 -13.34 -20.29 6.71
N ALA A 37 -13.47 -20.64 7.99
CA ALA A 37 -14.77 -20.74 8.66
C ALA A 37 -15.46 -19.37 8.76
N LEU A 38 -14.72 -18.32 9.17
CA LEU A 38 -15.24 -16.94 9.21
C LEU A 38 -15.68 -16.46 7.82
N LEU A 39 -14.86 -16.71 6.80
CA LEU A 39 -15.16 -16.29 5.44
C LEU A 39 -16.39 -17.03 4.88
N ARG A 40 -16.52 -18.32 5.17
CA ARG A 40 -17.69 -19.12 4.76
C ARG A 40 -18.96 -18.60 5.42
N GLU A 41 -18.93 -18.36 6.73
CA GLU A 41 -20.07 -17.83 7.47
C GLU A 41 -20.51 -16.45 6.94
N LEU A 42 -19.56 -15.55 6.68
CA LEU A 42 -19.87 -14.26 6.06
C LEU A 42 -20.51 -14.44 4.68
N THR A 43 -19.98 -15.35 3.86
CA THR A 43 -20.52 -15.65 2.53
C THR A 43 -21.96 -16.16 2.59
N GLU A 44 -22.26 -17.07 3.53
CA GLU A 44 -23.60 -17.62 3.73
C GLU A 44 -24.59 -16.54 4.21
N LEU A 45 -24.18 -15.68 5.14
CA LEU A 45 -25.02 -14.57 5.62
C LEU A 45 -25.29 -13.53 4.53
N GLU A 46 -24.29 -13.21 3.71
CA GLU A 46 -24.45 -12.28 2.59
C GLU A 46 -25.32 -12.86 1.46
N ALA A 47 -25.25 -14.17 1.23
CA ALA A 47 -26.16 -14.85 0.31
C ALA A 47 -27.62 -14.84 0.83
N ALA A 48 -27.82 -14.97 2.15
CA ALA A 48 -29.13 -14.89 2.78
C ALA A 48 -29.69 -13.45 2.87
N HIS A 49 -28.81 -12.45 2.89
CA HIS A 49 -29.15 -11.03 2.99
C HIS A 49 -28.46 -10.19 1.90
N PRO A 50 -28.84 -10.34 0.61
CA PRO A 50 -28.20 -9.65 -0.50
C PRO A 50 -28.22 -8.11 -0.36
N GLU A 51 -29.23 -7.56 0.32
CA GLU A 51 -29.37 -6.13 0.60
C GLU A 51 -28.28 -5.56 1.52
N LEU A 52 -27.55 -6.42 2.23
CA LEU A 52 -26.45 -6.04 3.14
C LEU A 52 -25.06 -6.23 2.51
N VAL A 53 -25.00 -6.73 1.27
CA VAL A 53 -23.74 -6.88 0.53
C VAL A 53 -23.22 -5.50 0.13
N THR A 54 -21.92 -5.30 0.35
CA THR A 54 -21.23 -4.05 0.02
C THR A 54 -20.02 -4.36 -0.84
N ALA A 55 -19.66 -3.45 -1.74
CA ALA A 55 -18.53 -3.62 -2.68
C ALA A 55 -17.16 -3.75 -1.99
N ASP A 56 -17.08 -3.45 -0.70
CA ASP A 56 -15.90 -3.57 0.15
C ASP A 56 -15.93 -4.76 1.11
N SER A 57 -16.93 -5.63 1.01
CA SER A 57 -16.91 -6.87 1.79
C SER A 57 -15.73 -7.76 1.38
N PRO A 58 -15.06 -8.45 2.33
CA PRO A 58 -13.99 -9.39 2.04
C PRO A 58 -14.37 -10.50 1.05
N THR A 59 -15.65 -10.89 0.99
CA THR A 59 -16.17 -11.90 0.04
C THR A 59 -16.16 -11.41 -1.42
N GLN A 60 -16.10 -10.10 -1.65
CA GLN A 60 -16.10 -9.49 -2.97
C GLN A 60 -14.68 -9.34 -3.57
N ARG A 61 -13.65 -9.85 -2.88
CA ARG A 61 -12.25 -9.80 -3.34
C ARG A 61 -11.90 -10.84 -4.41
N VAL A 62 -12.82 -11.74 -4.78
CA VAL A 62 -12.56 -12.72 -5.85
C VAL A 62 -12.67 -12.04 -7.21
N ALA A 63 -11.73 -12.31 -8.12
CA ALA A 63 -11.83 -11.85 -9.50
C ALA A 63 -13.14 -12.37 -10.12
N GLY A 64 -14.00 -11.45 -10.55
CA GLY A 64 -15.24 -11.77 -11.28
C GLY A 64 -14.96 -12.27 -12.69
N ALA A 65 -15.92 -12.08 -13.61
CA ALA A 65 -15.71 -12.40 -15.02
C ALA A 65 -14.49 -11.64 -15.60
N PRO A 66 -13.74 -12.24 -16.54
CA PRO A 66 -12.65 -11.55 -17.23
C PRO A 66 -13.12 -10.23 -17.85
N ILE A 67 -12.36 -9.16 -17.63
CA ILE A 67 -12.58 -7.86 -18.26
C ILE A 67 -12.06 -7.87 -19.70
N GLU A 68 -12.81 -7.26 -20.63
CA GLU A 68 -12.45 -7.19 -22.06
C GLU A 68 -11.24 -6.28 -22.35
N GLY A 69 -10.86 -5.42 -21.39
CA GLY A 69 -9.72 -4.52 -21.48
C GLY A 69 -9.63 -3.59 -20.27
N PHE A 70 -8.61 -2.72 -20.25
CA PHE A 70 -8.45 -1.71 -19.23
C PHE A 70 -8.78 -0.32 -19.77
N GLU A 71 -9.41 0.50 -18.92
CA GLU A 71 -9.58 1.93 -19.20
C GLU A 71 -8.32 2.69 -18.78
N THR A 72 -7.71 3.43 -19.71
CA THR A 72 -6.58 4.30 -19.38
C THR A 72 -7.09 5.63 -18.81
N VAL A 73 -6.66 5.97 -17.60
CA VAL A 73 -7.09 7.14 -16.84
C VAL A 73 -5.90 8.03 -16.47
N PRO A 74 -6.10 9.36 -16.35
CA PRO A 74 -5.06 10.27 -15.90
C PRO A 74 -4.75 10.08 -14.41
N HIS A 75 -3.48 10.19 -14.06
CA HIS A 75 -3.03 10.24 -12.67
C HIS A 75 -3.37 11.59 -12.03
N ALA A 76 -3.78 11.58 -10.77
CA ALA A 76 -4.02 12.83 -10.01
C ALA A 76 -2.73 13.64 -9.80
N GLN A 77 -1.58 12.95 -9.69
CA GLN A 77 -0.24 13.51 -9.65
C GLN A 77 0.68 12.65 -10.53
N PRO A 78 1.58 13.24 -11.33
CA PRO A 78 2.50 12.45 -12.14
C PRO A 78 3.37 11.50 -11.31
N MET A 79 3.52 10.26 -11.79
CA MET A 79 4.41 9.25 -11.21
C MET A 79 5.78 9.28 -11.89
N PHE A 80 6.80 9.72 -11.17
CA PHE A 80 8.17 9.78 -11.68
C PHE A 80 8.86 8.42 -11.70
N SER A 81 9.90 8.31 -12.53
CA SER A 81 10.90 7.24 -12.41
C SER A 81 12.01 7.64 -11.45
N ILE A 82 12.80 6.67 -11.03
CA ILE A 82 14.01 6.87 -10.24
C ILE A 82 15.21 6.69 -11.18
N ASP A 83 16.19 7.59 -11.12
CA ASP A 83 17.44 7.46 -11.85
C ASP A 83 18.29 6.34 -11.24
N ASN A 84 19.00 5.60 -12.09
CA ASN A 84 19.85 4.49 -11.65
C ASN A 84 21.30 4.92 -11.46
N THR A 85 22.00 4.20 -10.60
CA THR A 85 23.45 4.25 -10.41
C THR A 85 23.96 2.82 -10.36
N TYR A 86 25.17 2.57 -10.88
CA TYR A 86 25.74 1.22 -10.96
C TYR A 86 27.08 1.12 -10.24
N THR A 87 27.64 2.26 -9.82
CA THR A 87 28.92 2.30 -9.11
C THR A 87 28.80 3.11 -7.82
N GLN A 88 29.69 2.83 -6.86
CA GLN A 88 29.79 3.60 -5.64
C GLN A 88 30.20 5.06 -5.90
N GLY A 89 31.03 5.30 -6.92
CA GLY A 89 31.47 6.65 -7.30
C GLY A 89 30.34 7.52 -7.84
N GLU A 90 29.45 6.97 -8.67
CA GLU A 90 28.26 7.67 -9.16
C GLU A 90 27.29 8.03 -8.03
N LEU A 91 27.06 7.09 -7.10
CA LEU A 91 26.24 7.34 -5.92
C LEU A 91 26.85 8.43 -5.02
N PHE A 92 28.18 8.41 -4.83
CA PHE A 92 28.88 9.45 -4.09
C PHE A 92 28.79 10.83 -4.77
N ALA A 93 28.95 10.88 -6.09
CA ALA A 93 28.79 12.11 -6.85
C ALA A 93 27.36 12.67 -6.75
N TRP A 94 26.35 11.80 -6.74
CA TRP A 94 24.95 12.20 -6.46
C TRP A 94 24.80 12.78 -5.07
N HIS A 95 25.34 12.12 -4.04
CA HIS A 95 25.32 12.59 -2.66
C HIS A 95 25.94 13.99 -2.51
N GLN A 96 27.06 14.26 -3.18
CA GLN A 96 27.68 15.60 -3.19
C GLN A 96 26.76 16.66 -3.80
N ARG A 97 26.01 16.33 -4.87
CA ARG A 97 25.03 17.25 -5.47
C ARG A 97 23.89 17.56 -4.49
N VAL A 98 23.40 16.56 -3.76
CA VAL A 98 22.36 16.72 -2.73
C VAL A 98 22.82 17.67 -1.62
N ILE A 99 24.00 17.43 -1.04
CA ILE A 99 24.55 18.30 0.02
C ILE A 99 24.70 19.74 -0.48
N LYS A 100 25.29 19.93 -1.66
CA LYS A 100 25.48 21.26 -2.24
C LYS A 100 24.14 21.98 -2.43
N SER A 101 23.12 21.27 -2.91
CA SER A 101 21.78 21.81 -3.10
C SER A 101 21.15 22.25 -1.77
N LEU A 102 21.22 21.40 -0.74
CA LEU A 102 20.64 21.69 0.59
C LEU A 102 21.35 22.84 1.32
N ALA A 103 22.69 22.90 1.24
CA ALA A 103 23.47 23.99 1.82
C ALA A 103 23.13 25.36 1.20
N SER A 104 22.77 25.37 -0.08
CA SER A 104 22.36 26.58 -0.80
C SER A 104 20.96 27.08 -0.38
N SER A 105 20.17 26.22 0.27
CA SER A 105 18.78 26.47 0.67
C SER A 105 18.62 26.94 2.13
N GLY A 106 19.71 27.11 2.88
CA GLY A 106 19.71 27.60 4.27
C GLY A 106 19.24 26.60 5.33
N GLY A 107 18.97 25.34 4.96
CA GLY A 107 18.47 24.30 5.85
C GLY A 107 19.56 23.44 6.46
N ALA A 108 20.27 23.96 7.46
CA ALA A 108 21.16 23.16 8.31
C ALA A 108 20.56 23.08 9.73
N GLY A 109 19.60 22.19 9.91
CA GLY A 109 18.89 22.03 11.19
C GLY A 109 17.98 20.81 11.22
N GLY A 110 18.50 19.64 10.84
CA GLY A 110 17.84 18.36 11.09
C GLY A 110 18.44 17.72 12.34
N ASP A 111 17.61 17.05 13.14
CA ASP A 111 18.02 16.39 14.38
C ASP A 111 18.96 15.22 14.06
N THR A 112 20.27 15.42 14.23
CA THR A 112 21.32 14.47 13.84
C THR A 112 21.52 13.35 14.86
N ALA A 113 20.69 13.30 15.90
CA ALA A 113 20.86 12.43 17.06
C ALA A 113 20.57 10.94 16.77
N SER A 114 19.95 10.60 15.63
CA SER A 114 19.54 9.21 15.29
C SER A 114 20.25 8.62 14.06
N VAL A 115 21.31 9.24 13.54
CA VAL A 115 22.02 8.73 12.36
C VAL A 115 22.95 7.60 12.79
N SER A 116 22.52 6.36 12.60
CA SER A 116 23.25 5.18 13.11
C SER A 116 24.60 4.95 12.41
N GLU A 117 24.70 5.22 11.10
CA GLU A 117 25.94 5.09 10.32
C GLU A 117 25.93 6.05 9.13
N CYS A 118 27.09 6.62 8.80
CA CYS A 118 27.24 7.44 7.59
C CYS A 118 27.53 6.53 6.38
N LEU A 119 26.68 6.58 5.35
CA LEU A 119 26.89 5.85 4.09
C LEU A 119 28.22 6.23 3.40
N PHE A 120 28.75 7.43 3.69
CA PHE A 120 30.01 7.92 3.15
C PHE A 120 30.89 8.48 4.27
N PRO A 121 31.67 7.62 4.97
CA PRO A 121 32.49 8.04 6.11
C PRO A 121 33.56 9.10 5.76
N GLN A 122 33.79 9.35 4.47
CA GLN A 122 34.74 10.35 3.96
C GLN A 122 34.16 11.77 3.87
N VAL A 123 32.89 11.98 4.22
CA VAL A 123 32.19 13.28 4.11
C VAL A 123 32.06 13.97 5.46
N THR A 124 32.47 15.25 5.54
CA THR A 124 32.53 16.06 6.77
C THR A 124 31.44 17.16 6.86
N SER A 125 30.42 17.10 6.01
CA SER A 125 29.33 18.08 5.86
C SER A 125 28.04 17.63 6.58
N PRO A 126 27.03 18.52 6.82
CA PRO A 126 25.90 18.21 7.71
C PRO A 126 25.23 16.89 7.34
N SER A 127 24.93 16.09 8.36
CA SER A 127 24.46 14.72 8.18
C SER A 127 23.09 14.69 7.51
N VAL A 128 23.07 14.30 6.24
CA VAL A 128 21.84 13.93 5.52
C VAL A 128 21.52 12.48 5.87
N ALA A 129 20.37 12.25 6.48
CA ALA A 129 19.85 10.90 6.68
C ALA A 129 19.21 10.40 5.37
N TYR A 130 19.43 9.12 5.05
CA TYR A 130 18.83 8.44 3.91
C TYR A 130 17.99 7.28 4.41
N VAL A 131 16.80 7.12 3.81
CA VAL A 131 16.04 5.87 3.90
C VAL A 131 16.50 4.99 2.74
N VAL A 132 16.86 3.74 3.05
CA VAL A 132 17.30 2.76 2.05
C VAL A 132 16.30 1.61 2.03
N GLU A 133 15.65 1.43 0.89
CA GLU A 133 14.64 0.39 0.68
C GLU A 133 15.11 -0.56 -0.45
N PRO A 134 14.84 -1.87 -0.35
CA PRO A 134 15.05 -2.79 -1.47
C PRO A 134 14.25 -2.35 -2.69
N LYS A 135 14.89 -2.31 -3.86
CA LYS A 135 14.20 -2.05 -5.12
C LYS A 135 13.40 -3.28 -5.55
N VAL A 136 12.10 -3.28 -5.28
CA VAL A 136 11.17 -4.33 -5.72
C VAL A 136 11.12 -4.35 -7.26
N ASP A 137 11.35 -5.53 -7.85
CA ASP A 137 11.26 -5.74 -9.29
C ASP A 137 9.84 -6.20 -9.65
N GLY A 138 8.99 -5.24 -9.98
CA GLY A 138 7.58 -5.47 -10.26
C GLY A 138 6.97 -4.31 -11.03
N LEU A 139 5.64 -4.13 -10.89
CA LEU A 139 4.91 -3.04 -11.51
C LEU A 139 4.56 -1.97 -10.47
N ALA A 140 4.89 -0.71 -10.76
CA ALA A 140 4.43 0.40 -9.95
C ALA A 140 2.93 0.62 -10.15
N VAL A 141 2.20 0.70 -9.04
CA VAL A 141 0.76 0.97 -8.99
C VAL A 141 0.48 2.16 -8.09
N SER A 142 -0.62 2.87 -8.36
CA SER A 142 -1.12 3.97 -7.54
C SER A 142 -2.50 3.60 -7.00
N LEU A 143 -2.65 3.64 -5.67
CA LEU A 143 -3.88 3.33 -4.97
C LEU A 143 -4.49 4.62 -4.41
N ARG A 144 -5.74 4.90 -4.78
CA ARG A 144 -6.48 6.06 -4.30
C ARG A 144 -7.54 5.62 -3.30
N TYR A 145 -7.41 6.14 -2.09
CA TYR A 145 -8.39 5.99 -1.03
C TYR A 145 -9.14 7.32 -0.84
N GLU A 146 -10.47 7.25 -0.75
CA GLU A 146 -11.32 8.39 -0.38
C GLU A 146 -12.09 8.00 0.87
N GLN A 147 -12.05 8.85 1.91
CA GLN A 147 -12.67 8.56 3.21
C GLN A 147 -12.24 7.19 3.78
N GLY A 148 -10.99 6.80 3.55
CA GLY A 148 -10.44 5.50 3.97
C GLY A 148 -10.77 4.33 3.03
N LYS A 149 -11.68 4.47 2.06
CA LYS A 149 -12.07 3.38 1.16
C LYS A 149 -11.28 3.38 -0.14
N LEU A 150 -10.78 2.22 -0.57
CA LEU A 150 -10.14 2.04 -1.88
C LEU A 150 -11.18 2.31 -2.98
N VAL A 151 -11.01 3.41 -3.71
CA VAL A 151 -11.90 3.80 -4.80
C VAL A 151 -11.29 3.56 -6.18
N ARG A 152 -9.96 3.56 -6.30
CA ARG A 152 -9.27 3.32 -7.57
C ARG A 152 -7.87 2.76 -7.38
N ALA A 153 -7.45 1.86 -8.26
CA ALA A 153 -6.07 1.46 -8.45
C ALA A 153 -5.67 1.62 -9.92
N THR A 154 -4.46 2.13 -10.18
CA THR A 154 -3.97 2.37 -11.54
C THR A 154 -2.54 1.87 -11.71
N THR A 155 -2.18 1.40 -12.90
CA THR A 155 -0.77 1.13 -13.25
C THR A 155 -0.02 2.45 -13.42
N ARG A 156 1.32 2.44 -13.37
CA ARG A 156 2.10 3.66 -13.67
C ARG A 156 1.88 4.18 -15.09
N GLY A 157 1.80 3.28 -16.07
CA GLY A 157 1.78 3.63 -17.50
C GLY A 157 2.95 4.52 -17.90
N ASP A 158 2.66 5.66 -18.53
CA ASP A 158 3.66 6.65 -18.97
C ASP A 158 4.07 7.64 -17.86
N GLY A 159 3.53 7.47 -16.65
CA GLY A 159 3.71 8.37 -15.51
C GLY A 159 2.70 9.53 -15.45
N LYS A 160 1.91 9.76 -16.50
CA LYS A 160 0.80 10.73 -16.53
C LYS A 160 -0.56 10.05 -16.65
N HIS A 161 -0.62 8.93 -17.35
CA HIS A 161 -1.78 8.07 -17.50
C HIS A 161 -1.41 6.63 -17.18
N GLY A 162 -2.38 5.90 -16.64
CA GLY A 162 -2.26 4.50 -16.28
C GLY A 162 -3.56 3.76 -16.47
N ASP A 163 -3.49 2.44 -16.51
CA ASP A 163 -4.67 1.60 -16.71
C ASP A 163 -5.38 1.37 -15.37
N ASP A 164 -6.70 1.52 -15.35
CA ASP A 164 -7.53 1.23 -14.17
C ASP A 164 -7.54 -0.28 -13.92
N ILE A 165 -6.86 -0.67 -12.85
CA ILE A 165 -6.71 -2.06 -12.38
C ILE A 165 -7.41 -2.25 -11.04
N THR A 166 -8.45 -1.46 -10.74
CA THR A 166 -9.12 -1.48 -9.43
C THR A 166 -9.66 -2.86 -9.09
N ALA A 167 -10.28 -3.55 -10.04
CA ALA A 167 -10.77 -4.92 -9.84
C ALA A 167 -9.61 -5.87 -9.47
N ASN A 168 -8.48 -5.78 -10.18
CA ASN A 168 -7.31 -6.62 -9.95
C ASN A 168 -6.66 -6.31 -8.60
N ALA A 169 -6.52 -5.03 -8.24
CA ALA A 169 -5.93 -4.63 -6.96
C ALA A 169 -6.76 -5.10 -5.77
N ARG A 170 -8.10 -5.14 -5.88
CA ARG A 170 -8.98 -5.67 -4.83
C ARG A 170 -8.74 -7.16 -4.52
N THR A 171 -8.16 -7.92 -5.44
CA THR A 171 -7.87 -9.34 -5.24
C THR A 171 -6.53 -9.59 -4.52
N ILE A 172 -5.66 -8.57 -4.45
CA ILE A 172 -4.39 -8.63 -3.72
C ILE A 172 -4.70 -8.51 -2.23
N ARG A 173 -4.41 -9.55 -1.47
CA ARG A 173 -4.84 -9.67 -0.06
C ARG A 173 -4.22 -8.59 0.84
N ASP A 174 -2.96 -8.26 0.59
CA ASP A 174 -2.19 -7.24 1.32
C ASP A 174 -2.65 -5.81 1.00
N ILE A 175 -3.52 -5.62 -0.02
CA ILE A 175 -4.12 -4.32 -0.29
C ILE A 175 -5.42 -4.20 0.54
N PRO A 176 -5.46 -3.32 1.55
CA PRO A 176 -6.68 -3.11 2.33
C PRO A 176 -7.76 -2.46 1.47
N ILE A 177 -9.02 -2.89 1.59
CA ILE A 177 -10.14 -2.16 0.98
C ILE A 177 -10.48 -0.90 1.78
N ASN A 178 -10.28 -0.96 3.10
CA ASN A 178 -10.53 0.14 4.01
C ASN A 178 -9.27 0.39 4.85
N LEU A 179 -8.75 1.63 4.81
CA LEU A 179 -7.73 2.11 5.72
C LEU A 179 -8.33 2.27 7.11
N LYS A 180 -7.51 2.02 8.13
CA LYS A 180 -7.88 2.40 9.49
C LYS A 180 -7.88 3.93 9.62
N PRO A 181 -8.74 4.50 10.48
CA PRO A 181 -8.55 5.86 10.96
C PRO A 181 -7.19 5.96 11.67
N ASP A 182 -6.48 7.07 11.52
CA ASP A 182 -5.20 7.29 12.20
C ASP A 182 -5.36 7.11 13.72
N GLY A 183 -4.55 6.21 14.33
CA GLY A 183 -4.43 6.09 15.79
C GLY A 183 -4.99 4.84 16.48
N THR A 184 -5.31 3.74 15.77
CA THR A 184 -5.75 2.46 16.39
C THR A 184 -5.05 1.20 15.91
#